data_AF-A0A2G9TE89-F1
#
_entry.id   AF-A0A2G9TE89-F1
#
_cell.length_a   1.000
_cell.length_b   1.000
_cell.length_c   1.000
_cell.angle_alpha   90.00
_cell.angle_beta   90.00
_cell.angle_gamma   90.00
#
_symmetry.space_group_name_H-M   'P 1'
#
loop_
_entity.id
_entity.type
_entity.pdbx_description
1 polymer ?
#
loop_
_entity_poly.entity_id
_entity_poly.type
_entity_poly.pdbx_seq_one_letter_code
_entity_poly.pdbx_strand_id
1 'polypeptide(L)'
;MFTWLIKRVNKTLAANLDESAHYIGVLDIAGFEIFDSNSFEQLWINFVNEKLQQFFNHHMFVLEQEEYEREGIQWQFIDFGLDLQSCIDLIEK
;
A
#
# COMPACT_ATOMS: atom_id res chain seq x y z
N MET A 1 -15.17 -21.29 5.01
CA MET A 1 -16.47 -20.59 4.96
C MET A 1 -16.36 -19.20 4.34
N PHE A 2 -15.56 -18.29 4.91
CA PHE A 2 -15.39 -16.91 4.41
C PHE A 2 -14.99 -16.82 2.92
N THR A 3 -14.02 -17.63 2.48
CA THR A 3 -13.61 -17.72 1.07
C THR A 3 -14.75 -18.08 0.11
N TRP A 4 -15.68 -18.94 0.53
CA TRP A 4 -16.83 -19.31 -0.30
C TRP A 4 -17.81 -18.14 -0.46
N LEU A 5 -17.99 -17.34 0.61
CA LEU A 5 -18.83 -16.15 0.57
C LEU A 5 -18.27 -15.10 -0.38
N ILE A 6 -16.96 -14.83 -0.31
CA ILE A 6 -16.26 -13.94 -1.28
C ILE A 6 -16.51 -14.41 -2.71
N LYS A 7 -16.30 -15.70 -3.00
CA LYS A 7 -16.53 -16.26 -4.34
C LYS A 7 -17.98 -16.09 -4.81
N ARG A 8 -18.95 -16.29 -3.91
CA ARG A 8 -20.37 -16.13 -4.24
C ARG A 8 -20.72 -14.68 -4.54
N VAL A 9 -20.27 -13.74 -3.72
CA VAL A 9 -20.48 -12.29 -3.92
C VAL A 9 -19.85 -11.85 -5.24
N ASN A 10 -18.59 -12.22 -5.50
CA ASN A 10 -17.90 -11.88 -6.74
C ASN A 10 -18.63 -12.40 -7.99
N LYS A 11 -19.15 -13.63 -7.94
CA LYS A 11 -19.93 -14.20 -9.06
C LYS A 11 -21.22 -13.43 -9.32
N THR A 12 -21.86 -12.89 -8.28
CA THR A 12 -23.09 -12.09 -8.41
C THR A 12 -22.79 -10.67 -8.91
N LEU A 13 -21.67 -10.08 -8.50
CA LEU A 13 -21.26 -8.72 -8.87
C LEU A 13 -20.49 -8.64 -10.20
N ALA A 14 -20.13 -9.77 -10.80
CA ALA A 14 -19.50 -9.83 -12.11
C ALA A 14 -20.49 -9.38 -13.22
N ALA A 15 -20.69 -8.07 -13.35
CA ALA A 15 -21.32 -7.46 -14.53
C ALA A 15 -20.23 -7.17 -15.56
N ASN A 16 -20.39 -7.64 -16.80
CA ASN A 16 -19.54 -7.43 -17.99
C ASN A 16 -18.26 -6.60 -17.78
N LEU A 17 -17.31 -7.14 -17.01
CA LEU A 17 -16.03 -6.49 -16.69
C LEU A 17 -15.12 -6.36 -17.92
N ASP A 18 -15.45 -7.09 -19.00
CA ASP A 18 -14.69 -7.09 -20.26
C ASP A 18 -14.83 -5.78 -21.06
N GLU A 19 -15.79 -4.90 -20.73
CA GLU A 19 -16.00 -3.62 -21.45
C GLU A 19 -15.41 -2.38 -20.76
N SER A 20 -14.97 -2.46 -19.50
CA SER A 20 -14.41 -1.32 -18.78
C SER A 20 -12.88 -1.27 -18.90
N ALA A 21 -12.35 -0.30 -19.65
CA ALA A 21 -10.91 -0.07 -19.78
C ALA A 21 -10.23 0.38 -18.46
N HIS A 22 -11.02 0.77 -17.46
CA HIS A 22 -10.54 1.35 -16.19
C HIS A 22 -11.35 0.83 -15.00
N TYR A 23 -10.72 0.79 -13.83
CA TYR A 23 -11.35 0.51 -12.55
C TYR A 23 -10.78 1.42 -11.46
N ILE A 24 -11.54 1.59 -10.38
CA ILE A 24 -11.11 2.29 -9.16
C ILE A 24 -10.99 1.24 -8.06
N GLY A 25 -9.78 1.05 -7.55
CA GLY A 25 -9.51 0.18 -6.41
C GLY A 25 -9.75 0.90 -5.10
N VAL A 26 -10.46 0.26 -4.17
CA VAL A 26 -10.61 0.72 -2.79
C VAL A 26 -9.88 -0.27 -1.90
N LEU A 27 -8.90 0.21 -1.13
CA LEU A 27 -8.14 -0.58 -0.17
C LEU A 27 -8.63 -0.24 1.24
N ASP A 28 -9.11 -1.27 1.96
CA ASP A 28 -9.52 -1.18 3.36
C ASP A 28 -8.85 -2.33 4.13
N ILE A 29 -7.88 -1.99 4.97
CA ILE A 29 -7.08 -2.93 5.75
C ILE A 29 -6.92 -2.42 7.18
N ALA A 30 -6.57 -3.32 8.11
CA ALA A 30 -6.23 -2.94 9.48
C ALA A 30 -4.98 -2.04 9.50
N GLY A 31 -4.99 -1.03 10.36
CA GLY A 31 -3.83 -0.19 10.64
C GLY A 31 -2.77 -0.90 11.48
N PHE A 32 -1.68 -0.20 11.78
CA PHE A 32 -0.60 -0.72 12.62
C PHE A 32 -1.11 -1.02 14.04
N GLU A 33 -0.81 -2.22 14.57
CA GLU A 33 -1.26 -2.72 15.86
C GLU A 33 -0.08 -2.87 16.83
N ILE A 34 -0.24 -2.35 18.05
CA ILE A 34 0.72 -2.52 19.15
C ILE A 34 -0.07 -2.93 20.41
N PHE A 35 0.10 -4.18 20.83
CA PHE A 35 -0.51 -4.72 22.04
C PHE A 35 0.55 -5.16 23.06
N ASP A 36 0.10 -5.46 24.30
CA ASP A 36 0.96 -6.03 25.35
C ASP A 36 1.58 -7.38 24.94
N SER A 37 0.87 -8.15 24.10
CA SER A 37 1.36 -9.37 23.49
C SER A 37 0.99 -9.38 22.01
N ASN A 38 2.01 -9.41 21.15
CA ASN A 38 1.85 -9.46 19.70
C ASN A 38 2.19 -10.88 19.21
N SER A 39 1.32 -11.45 18.39
CA SER A 39 1.50 -12.76 17.78
C SER A 39 1.93 -12.61 16.32
N PHE A 40 2.05 -13.74 15.62
CA PHE A 40 2.39 -13.79 14.19
C PHE A 40 1.41 -12.99 13.32
N GLU A 41 0.16 -12.88 13.74
CA GLU A 41 -0.87 -12.08 13.07
C GLU A 41 -0.51 -10.59 13.05
N GLN A 42 -0.10 -10.03 14.20
CA GLN A 42 0.34 -8.64 14.30
C GLN A 42 1.59 -8.39 13.46
N LEU A 43 2.51 -9.36 13.38
CA LEU A 43 3.69 -9.24 12.51
C LEU A 43 3.27 -9.02 11.06
N TRP A 44 2.33 -9.82 10.53
CA TRP A 44 1.85 -9.65 9.15
C TRP A 44 1.05 -8.36 8.94
N ILE A 45 0.19 -7.99 9.89
CA ILE A 45 -0.57 -6.73 9.81
C ILE A 45 0.39 -5.54 9.75
N ASN A 46 1.37 -5.50 10.65
CA ASN A 46 2.36 -4.42 10.72
C ASN A 46 3.30 -4.42 9.51
N PHE A 47 3.71 -5.59 9.02
CA PHE A 47 4.53 -5.69 7.80
C PHE A 47 3.80 -5.18 6.55
N VAL A 48 2.51 -5.49 6.41
CA VAL A 48 1.69 -4.92 5.32
C VAL A 48 1.57 -3.40 5.44
N ASN A 49 1.40 -2.88 6.66
CA ASN A 49 1.39 -1.44 6.90
C ASN A 49 2.73 -0.78 6.55
N GLU A 50 3.86 -1.41 6.87
CA GLU A 50 5.19 -0.92 6.51
C GLU A 50 5.36 -0.81 4.99
N LYS A 51 4.92 -1.84 4.25
CA LYS A 51 4.89 -1.82 2.77
C LYS A 51 3.98 -0.73 2.21
N LEU A 52 2.80 -0.54 2.80
CA LEU A 52 1.85 0.48 2.36
C LEU A 52 2.40 1.89 2.62
N GLN A 53 3.05 2.11 3.77
CA GLN A 53 3.69 3.37 4.10
C GLN A 53 4.87 3.66 3.17
N GLN A 54 5.69 2.65 2.85
CA GLN A 54 6.76 2.80 1.86
C GLN A 54 6.21 3.17 0.49
N PHE A 55 5.13 2.51 0.03
CA PHE A 55 4.47 2.85 -1.22
C PHE A 55 3.93 4.29 -1.21
N PHE A 56 3.29 4.72 -0.12
CA PHE A 56 2.79 6.08 0.02
C PHE A 56 3.91 7.12 -0.01
N ASN A 57 4.97 6.90 0.77
CA ASN A 57 6.14 7.78 0.81
C ASN A 57 6.74 7.90 -0.60
N HIS A 58 6.99 6.77 -1.27
CA HIS A 58 7.51 6.80 -2.63
C HIS A 58 6.60 7.56 -3.59
N HIS A 59 5.29 7.25 -3.60
CA HIS A 59 4.36 7.83 -4.57
C HIS A 59 4.14 9.33 -4.36
N MET A 60 3.87 9.75 -3.11
CA MET A 60 3.65 11.17 -2.80
C MET A 60 4.91 11.99 -3.07
N PHE A 61 6.06 11.56 -2.55
CA PHE A 61 7.28 12.37 -2.64
C PHE A 61 7.89 12.38 -4.04
N VAL A 62 7.73 11.32 -4.84
CA VAL A 62 8.18 11.36 -6.24
C VAL A 62 7.33 12.34 -7.05
N LEU A 63 5.99 12.26 -6.93
CA LEU A 63 5.09 13.14 -7.66
C LEU A 63 5.27 14.61 -7.27
N GLU A 64 5.44 14.91 -5.97
CA GLU A 64 5.69 16.29 -5.52
C GLU A 64 7.03 16.82 -6.04
N GLN A 65 8.08 16.00 -6.07
CA GLN A 65 9.39 16.42 -6.57
C GLN A 65 9.39 16.64 -8.09
N GLU A 66 8.67 15.79 -8.85
CA GLU A 66 8.44 16.01 -10.29
C GLU A 66 7.67 17.32 -10.54
N GLU A 67 6.74 17.67 -9.66
CA GLU A 67 6.00 18.93 -9.73
C GLU A 67 6.90 20.14 -9.49
N TYR A 68 7.75 20.11 -8.46
CA TYR A 68 8.70 21.18 -8.18
C TYR A 68 9.68 21.40 -9.35
N GLU A 69 10.15 20.32 -9.98
CA GLU A 69 10.99 20.41 -11.17
C GLU A 69 10.23 21.03 -12.35
N ARG A 70 8.98 20.60 -12.58
CA ARG A 70 8.13 21.13 -13.64
C ARG A 70 7.83 22.62 -13.48
N GLU A 71 7.65 23.09 -12.26
CA GLU A 71 7.41 24.50 -11.95
C GLU A 71 8.70 25.34 -11.86
N GLY A 72 9.88 24.71 -11.97
CA GLY A 72 11.17 25.39 -11.88
C GLY A 72 11.50 25.91 -10.48
N ILE A 73 10.88 25.34 -9.44
CA ILE A 73 11.12 25.68 -8.04
C ILE A 73 12.43 25.03 -7.61
N GLN A 74 13.37 25.83 -7.09
CA GLN A 74 14.60 25.27 -6.54
C GLN A 74 14.28 24.44 -5.30
N TRP A 75 14.41 23.12 -5.45
CA TRP A 75 14.20 22.14 -4.42
C TRP A 75 15.42 21.23 -4.31
N GLN A 76 15.79 20.84 -3.09
CA GLN A 76 16.81 19.82 -2.88
C GLN A 76 16.15 18.46 -2.89
N PHE A 77 16.59 17.57 -3.78
CA PHE A 77 16.05 16.21 -3.81
C PHE A 77 16.31 15.51 -2.47
N ILE A 78 15.25 14.98 -1.88
CA ILE A 78 15.33 14.20 -0.64
C ILE A 78 14.95 12.76 -1.00
N ASP A 79 15.86 11.84 -0.72
CA ASP A 79 15.60 10.41 -0.90
C ASP A 79 14.84 9.86 0.30
N PHE A 80 13.51 9.83 0.19
CA PHE A 80 12.61 9.22 1.17
C PHE A 80 12.46 7.69 1.00
N GLY A 81 13.08 7.10 -0.03
CA GLY A 81 12.87 5.69 -0.40
C GLY A 81 13.51 4.68 0.55
N LEU A 82 14.39 5.12 1.46
CA LEU A 82 15.27 4.24 2.22
C LEU A 82 14.89 4.04 3.69
N ASP A 83 14.01 4.86 4.28
CA ASP A 83 13.77 4.81 5.72
C ASP A 83 13.12 3.49 6.19
N LEU A 84 12.17 2.96 5.41
CA LEU A 84 11.45 1.72 5.76
C LEU A 84 12.00 0.48 5.04
N GLN A 85 12.89 0.65 4.04
CA GLN A 85 13.39 -0.47 3.22
C GLN A 85 14.18 -1.49 4.06
N SER A 86 14.90 -1.03 5.09
CA SER A 86 15.66 -1.92 5.96
C SER A 86 14.76 -2.80 6.86
N CYS A 87 13.65 -2.23 7.34
CA CYS A 87 12.65 -2.97 8.12
C CYS A 87 11.96 -4.04 7.26
N ILE A 88 11.60 -3.65 6.04
CA ILE A 88 10.99 -4.54 5.04
C ILE A 88 11.94 -5.67 4.66
N ASP A 89 13.20 -5.34 4.32
CA ASP A 89 14.23 -6.29 3.94
C ASP A 89 14.49 -7.34 5.04
N LEU A 90 14.44 -6.93 6.31
CA LEU A 90 14.63 -7.85 7.44
C LEU A 90 13.56 -8.95 7.50
N ILE A 91 12.35 -8.66 7.04
CA ILE A 91 11.20 -9.58 7.13
C ILE A 91 11.08 -10.44 5.86
N GLU A 92 11.48 -9.92 4.69
CA GLU A 92 11.28 -10.59 3.40
C GLU A 92 12.53 -11.18 2.72
N LYS A 93 13.74 -10.94 3.26
CA LYS A 93 15.00 -11.57 2.79
C LYS A 93 15.47 -12.69 3.70
#